data_AF-A0A4Q3F8V9-F1
#
_entry.id   AF-A0A4Q3F8V9-F1
#
_cell.length_a   1.000
_cell.length_b   1.000
_cell.length_c   1.000
_cell.angle_alpha   90.00
_cell.angle_beta   90.00
_cell.angle_gamma   90.00
#
_symmetry.space_group_name_H-M   'P 1'
#
loop_
_entity.id
_entity.type
_entity.pdbx_description
1 polymer ?
#
loop_
_entity_poly.entity_id
_entity_poly.type
_entity_poly.pdbx_seq_one_letter_code
_entity_poly.pdbx_strand_id
1 'polypeptide(L)'
;KRIYALPPYTSVRSLDFEDHPFRIQSWTQPCGLCGAADSYLDEVVIDDQGGRMFVCSDSHYCETRRAEGHRGAMLGDAAASGLVEETTP
;
A
#
# COMPACT_ATOMS: atom_id res chain seq x y z
N LYS A 1 10.23 23.98 21.96
CA LYS A 1 9.05 23.26 21.43
C LYS A 1 8.56 24.02 20.21
N ARG A 2 8.31 23.36 19.08
CA ARG A 2 7.85 23.99 17.83
C ARG A 2 6.63 23.26 17.31
N ILE A 3 5.68 24.02 16.75
CA ILE A 3 4.47 23.52 16.11
C ILE A 3 4.42 24.18 14.73
N TYR A 4 4.02 23.41 13.71
CA TYR A 4 3.90 23.85 12.32
C TYR A 4 2.56 23.36 11.75
N ALA A 5 2.05 24.04 10.73
CA ALA A 5 0.82 23.66 10.04
C ALA A 5 0.90 24.04 8.56
N LEU A 6 0.21 23.28 7.72
CA LEU A 6 -0.04 23.59 6.32
C LEU A 6 -1.56 23.78 6.14
N PRO A 7 -2.05 25.02 5.92
CA PRO A 7 -3.46 25.26 5.64
C PRO A 7 -3.95 24.54 4.37
N PRO A 8 -5.26 24.33 4.21
CA PRO A 8 -5.83 23.87 2.95
C PRO A 8 -5.41 24.77 1.77
N TYR A 9 -5.23 24.19 0.59
CA TYR A 9 -4.82 24.88 -0.64
C TYR A 9 -3.43 25.55 -0.58
N THR A 10 -2.58 25.15 0.37
CA THR A 10 -1.18 25.60 0.41
C THR A 10 -0.37 24.91 -0.69
N SER A 11 0.43 25.67 -1.43
CA SER A 11 1.39 25.09 -2.38
C SER A 11 2.47 24.33 -1.62
N VAL A 12 2.59 23.03 -1.89
CA VAL A 12 3.63 22.16 -1.35
C VAL A 12 4.41 21.59 -2.52
N ARG A 13 5.72 21.83 -2.53
CA ARG A 13 6.64 21.31 -3.53
C ARG A 13 7.86 20.72 -2.82
N SER A 14 8.14 19.45 -3.09
CA SER A 14 9.39 18.82 -2.70
C SER A 14 10.57 19.51 -3.39
N LEU A 15 11.68 19.67 -2.67
CA LEU A 15 12.91 20.18 -3.27
C LEU A 15 13.44 19.20 -4.32
N ASP A 16 13.76 19.70 -5.50
CA ASP A 16 14.39 18.98 -6.60
C ASP A 16 15.31 19.90 -7.42
N PHE A 17 16.03 19.33 -8.37
CA PHE A 17 16.88 20.05 -9.32
C PHE A 17 16.44 19.75 -10.76
N GLU A 18 16.77 20.62 -11.70
CA GLU A 18 16.38 20.46 -13.12
C GLU A 18 16.90 19.16 -13.74
N ASP A 19 18.09 18.72 -13.33
CA ASP A 19 18.75 17.49 -13.79
C ASP A 19 18.45 16.27 -12.89
N HIS A 20 17.83 16.48 -11.73
CA HIS A 20 17.48 15.45 -10.75
C HIS A 20 16.07 15.71 -10.19
N PRO A 21 15.02 15.44 -10.99
CA PRO A 21 13.64 15.68 -10.56
C PRO A 21 13.25 14.77 -9.40
N PHE A 22 12.31 15.23 -8.57
CA PHE A 22 11.73 14.40 -7.52
C PHE A 22 11.05 13.16 -8.12
N ARG A 23 11.31 11.98 -7.53
CA ARG A 23 10.67 10.72 -7.92
C ARG A 23 10.01 10.08 -6.72
N ILE A 24 8.81 9.56 -6.95
CA ILE A 24 8.10 8.73 -5.98
C ILE A 24 8.58 7.28 -6.05
N GLN A 25 8.26 6.51 -5.02
CA GLN A 25 8.47 5.07 -4.98
C GLN A 25 7.58 4.37 -6.02
N SER A 26 8.05 3.23 -6.51
CA SER A 26 7.34 2.40 -7.48
C SER A 26 7.61 0.93 -7.21
N TRP A 27 6.63 0.08 -7.48
CA TRP A 27 6.69 -1.36 -7.28
C TRP A 27 6.38 -2.08 -8.60
N THR A 28 6.92 -3.28 -8.78
CA THR A 28 6.58 -4.13 -9.93
C THR A 28 5.33 -4.95 -9.66
N GLN A 29 5.06 -5.25 -8.39
CA GLN A 29 3.95 -6.06 -7.92
C GLN A 29 2.76 -5.17 -7.51
N PRO A 30 1.51 -5.58 -7.78
CA PRO A 30 0.35 -4.98 -7.15
C PRO A 30 0.20 -5.48 -5.71
N CYS A 31 -0.69 -4.84 -4.94
CA CYS A 31 -1.11 -5.32 -3.63
C CYS A 31 -1.64 -6.76 -3.70
N GLY A 32 -1.06 -7.66 -2.92
CA GLY A 32 -1.43 -9.07 -2.83
C GLY A 32 -2.85 -9.30 -2.30
N LEU A 33 -3.44 -8.34 -1.59
CA LEU A 33 -4.77 -8.47 -0.99
C LEU A 33 -5.89 -7.88 -1.85
N CYS A 34 -5.74 -6.65 -2.34
CA CYS A 34 -6.80 -5.96 -3.11
C CYS A 34 -6.44 -5.72 -4.59
N GLY A 35 -5.21 -6.01 -5.01
CA GLY A 35 -4.78 -5.84 -6.41
C GLY A 35 -4.47 -4.41 -6.84
N ALA A 36 -4.48 -3.42 -5.94
CA ALA A 36 -4.10 -2.05 -6.26
C ALA A 36 -2.63 -1.95 -6.74
N ALA A 37 -2.38 -1.16 -7.78
CA ALA A 37 -1.04 -0.93 -8.35
C ALA A 37 -0.60 0.54 -8.25
N ASP A 38 -1.43 1.38 -7.65
CA ASP A 38 -1.33 2.83 -7.56
C ASP A 38 -1.26 3.33 -6.10
N SER A 39 -1.00 2.43 -5.16
CA SER A 39 -0.82 2.72 -3.74
C SER A 39 0.64 2.54 -3.31
N TYR A 40 1.00 3.16 -2.20
CA TYR A 40 2.26 2.85 -1.52
C TYR A 40 2.17 1.46 -0.90
N LEU A 41 3.16 0.59 -1.15
CA LEU A 41 3.15 -0.80 -0.68
C LEU A 41 4.18 -1.06 0.41
N ASP A 42 3.73 -1.72 1.47
CA ASP A 42 4.57 -2.36 2.47
C ASP A 42 4.91 -3.78 2.04
N GLU A 43 6.12 -4.21 2.36
CA GLU A 43 6.63 -5.53 2.05
C GLU A 43 6.62 -6.42 3.30
N VAL A 44 5.81 -7.47 3.26
CA VAL A 44 5.61 -8.43 4.35
C VAL A 44 6.35 -9.72 4.00
N VAL A 45 7.25 -10.16 4.88
CA VAL A 45 7.86 -11.50 4.80
C VAL A 45 6.86 -12.50 5.36
N ILE A 46 6.50 -13.52 4.58
CA ILE A 46 5.40 -14.44 4.90
C ILE A 46 5.87 -15.87 5.25
N ASP A 47 7.15 -16.18 5.02
CA ASP A 47 7.75 -17.46 5.39
C ASP A 47 9.29 -17.34 5.57
N ASP A 48 9.90 -18.41 6.09
CA ASP A 48 11.35 -18.52 6.28
C ASP A 48 12.11 -19.00 5.02
N GLN A 49 11.43 -19.15 3.89
CA GLN A 49 11.98 -19.59 2.60
C GLN A 49 12.11 -18.44 1.59
N GLY A 50 11.86 -17.20 2.03
CA GLY A 50 12.01 -15.99 1.23
C GLY A 50 10.74 -15.52 0.52
N GLY A 51 9.58 -16.08 0.85
CA GLY A 51 8.28 -15.61 0.39
C GLY A 51 7.98 -14.20 0.89
N ARG A 52 7.46 -13.35 -0.01
CA ARG A 52 7.14 -11.95 0.27
C ARG A 52 5.79 -11.60 -0.33
N MET A 53 5.05 -10.76 0.38
CA MET A 53 3.79 -10.18 -0.07
C MET A 53 3.90 -8.66 -0.02
N PHE A 54 3.51 -7.99 -1.10
CA PHE A 54 3.40 -6.53 -1.12
C PHE A 54 1.95 -6.15 -0.85
N VAL A 55 1.69 -5.26 0.11
CA VAL A 55 0.33 -4.88 0.51
C VAL A 55 0.20 -3.37 0.62
N CYS A 56 -0.99 -2.82 0.38
CA CYS A 56 -1.23 -1.39 0.61
C CYS A 56 -0.87 -1.01 2.04
N SER A 57 -0.07 0.05 2.20
CA SER A 57 0.26 0.61 3.51
C SER A 57 -0.95 1.30 4.17
N ASP A 58 -1.83 1.90 3.35
CA ASP A 58 -3.15 2.36 3.80
C ASP A 58 -4.10 1.16 3.90
N SER A 59 -4.29 0.67 5.12
CA SER A 59 -5.18 -0.46 5.42
C SER A 59 -6.65 -0.14 5.16
N HIS A 60 -7.11 1.09 5.45
CA HIS A 60 -8.50 1.50 5.22
C HIS A 60 -8.83 1.53 3.72
N TYR A 61 -7.93 2.06 2.90
CA TYR A 61 -8.04 1.99 1.45
C TYR A 61 -8.09 0.53 0.96
N CYS A 62 -7.22 -0.33 1.51
CA CYS A 62 -7.17 -1.75 1.14
C CYS A 62 -8.46 -2.50 1.49
N GLU A 63 -9.00 -2.27 2.69
CA GLU A 63 -10.25 -2.86 3.19
C GLU A 63 -11.45 -2.42 2.36
N THR A 64 -11.57 -1.11 2.09
CA THR A 64 -12.65 -0.56 1.25
C THR A 64 -12.68 -1.25 -0.11
N ARG A 65 -11.53 -1.34 -0.77
CA ARG A 65 -11.43 -2.02 -2.07
C ARG A 65 -11.79 -3.50 -2.01
N ARG A 66 -11.39 -4.20 -0.95
CA ARG A 66 -11.77 -5.60 -0.73
C ARG A 66 -13.28 -5.75 -0.54
N ALA A 67 -13.91 -4.85 0.22
CA ALA A 67 -15.36 -4.83 0.40
C ALA A 67 -16.11 -4.54 -0.91
N GLU A 68 -15.53 -3.74 -1.80
CA GLU A 68 -16.02 -3.50 -3.17
C GLU A 68 -15.76 -4.67 -4.13
N GLY A 69 -15.15 -5.76 -3.65
CA GLY A 69 -14.92 -6.99 -4.42
C GLY A 69 -13.59 -7.05 -5.15
N HIS A 70 -12.69 -6.07 -4.96
CA HIS A 70 -11.34 -6.17 -5.51
C HIS A 70 -10.53 -7.25 -4.79
N ARG A 71 -9.85 -8.10 -5.57
CA ARG A 71 -9.07 -9.24 -5.04
C ARG A 71 -7.68 -9.24 -5.65
N GLY A 72 -6.67 -9.23 -4.79
CA GLY A 72 -5.28 -9.49 -5.14
C GLY A 72 -4.98 -10.98 -5.17
N ALA A 73 -3.86 -11.34 -5.81
CA ALA A 73 -3.50 -12.73 -6.07
C ALA A 73 -3.27 -13.57 -4.79
N MET A 74 -2.93 -12.93 -3.68
CA MET A 74 -2.54 -13.59 -2.42
C MET A 74 -3.64 -13.50 -1.34
N LEU A 75 -4.82 -12.94 -1.65
CA LEU A 75 -5.89 -12.76 -0.66
C LEU A 75 -6.38 -14.08 -0.07
N GLY A 76 -6.52 -15.13 -0.90
CA GLY A 76 -6.93 -16.46 -0.44
C GLY A 76 -5.91 -17.11 0.48
N ASP A 77 -4.63 -17.05 0.11
CA ASP A 77 -3.54 -17.61 0.90
C ASP A 77 -3.40 -16.88 2.24
N ALA A 78 -3.48 -15.54 2.22
CA ALA A 78 -3.41 -14.72 3.43
C ALA A 78 -4.58 -15.00 4.39
N ALA A 79 -5.79 -15.24 3.86
CA ALA A 79 -6.94 -15.66 4.64
C ALA A 79 -6.75 -17.06 5.25
N ALA A 80 -6.30 -18.03 4.45
CA ALA A 80 -6.05 -19.39 4.91
C ALA A 80 -4.95 -19.46 5.99
N SER A 81 -3.94 -18.59 5.92
CA SER A 81 -2.88 -18.49 6.92
C SER A 81 -3.24 -17.64 8.14
N GLY A 82 -4.45 -17.08 8.22
CA GLY A 82 -4.88 -16.24 9.34
C GLY A 82 -4.16 -14.89 9.42
N LEU A 83 -3.48 -14.48 8.34
CA LEU A 83 -2.83 -13.16 8.26
C LEU A 83 -3.86 -12.04 8.05
N VAL A 84 -5.04 -12.38 7.54
CA VAL A 84 -6.12 -11.44 7.27
C VAL A 84 -7.47 -12.13 7.54
N GLU A 85 -8.40 -11.42 8.17
CA GLU A 85 -9.77 -11.91 8.34
C GLU A 85 -10.52 -11.94 7.00
N GLU A 86 -11.27 -13.03 6.74
CA GLU A 86 -12.23 -13.09 5.66
C GLU A 86 -13.42 -12.20 5.98
N THR A 87 -13.53 -11.06 5.30
CA THR A 87 -14.78 -10.33 5.21
C THR A 87 -15.77 -11.17 4.39
N THR A 88 -16.59 -11.94 5.09
CA THR A 88 -17.79 -12.55 4.51
C THR A 88 -18.72 -11.41 4.10
N PRO A 89 -19.29 -11.41 2.88
CA PRO A 89 -20.26 -10.40 2.47
C PRO A 89 -21.52 -10.41 3.33
#